data_AF-A0A938MG44-F1
#
_entry.id   AF-A0A938MG44-F1
#
_cell.length_a   1.000
_cell.length_b   1.000
_cell.length_c   1.000
_cell.angle_alpha   90.00
_cell.angle_beta   90.00
_cell.angle_gamma   90.00
#
_symmetry.space_group_name_H-M   'P 1'
#
loop_
_entity.id
_entity.type
_entity.pdbx_description
1 polymer ?
#
loop_
_entity_poly.entity_id
_entity_poly.type
_entity_poly.pdbx_seq_one_letter_code
_entity_poly.pdbx_strand_id
1 'polypeptide(L)' 'MTPKERVLKAIAHREPDRVPTGEWWINGEVAEKVLGRETFFGRGGSLRYCQALWDGRRDEIIESMKKDTV' A
#
# COMPACT_ATOMS: atom_id res chain seq x y z
N MET A 1 4.06 6.84 26.13
CA MET A 1 2.94 7.34 25.31
C MET A 1 2.45 6.23 24.40
N THR A 2 1.14 6.07 24.25
CA THR A 2 0.58 5.09 23.30
C THR A 2 0.78 5.55 21.85
N PRO A 3 0.74 4.65 20.84
CA PRO A 3 0.78 5.04 19.43
C PRO A 3 -0.27 6.08 19.06
N LYS A 4 -1.50 5.93 19.56
CA LYS A 4 -2.60 6.87 19.30
C LYS A 4 -2.32 8.24 19.91
N GLU A 5 -1.92 8.31 21.17
CA GLU A 5 -1.56 9.57 21.85
C GLU A 5 -0.43 10.32 21.11
N ARG A 6 0.53 9.57 20.57
CA ARG A 6 1.67 10.12 19.82
C ARG A 6 1.24 10.83 18.56
N VAL A 7 0.40 10.18 17.75
CA VAL A 7 -0.16 10.76 16.53
C VAL A 7 -0.97 12.01 16.86
N LEU A 8 -1.83 11.95 17.89
CA LEU A 8 -2.66 13.07 18.30
C LEU A 8 -1.82 14.28 18.76
N LYS A 9 -0.73 14.07 19.50
CA LYS A 9 0.19 15.15 19.88
C LYS A 9 0.86 15.80 18.67
N ALA A 10 1.37 15.00 17.73
CA ALA A 10 2.02 15.51 16.52
C ALA A 10 1.04 16.33 15.66
N ILE A 11 -0.19 15.85 15.46
CA ILE A 11 -1.26 16.59 14.76
C ILE A 11 -1.59 17.92 15.46
N ALA A 12 -1.57 17.92 16.79
CA ALA A 12 -1.79 19.12 17.61
C ALA A 12 -0.56 20.04 17.70
N HIS A 13 0.50 19.80 16.90
CA HIS A 13 1.77 20.53 16.94
C HIS A 13 2.43 20.57 18.33
N ARG A 14 2.29 19.47 19.10
CA ARG A 14 2.95 19.28 20.40
C ARG A 14 3.99 18.18 20.30
N GLU A 15 5.12 18.36 21.00
CA GLU A 15 6.22 17.40 20.95
C GLU A 15 5.81 16.01 21.50
N PRO A 16 5.88 14.95 20.68
CA PRO A 16 5.69 13.57 21.13
C PRO A 16 6.98 12.99 21.76
N ASP A 17 6.89 11.79 22.36
CA ASP A 17 8.06 11.07 22.90
C ASP A 17 9.03 10.59 21.82
N ARG A 18 8.56 10.50 20.57
CA ARG A 18 9.33 10.25 19.34
C ARG A 18 8.47 10.63 18.13
N VAL A 19 9.10 10.81 16.98
CA VAL A 19 8.39 11.03 15.71
C VAL A 19 7.46 9.83 15.42
N PRO A 20 6.14 10.03 15.27
CA PRO A 20 5.27 8.96 14.82
C PRO A 20 5.58 8.63 13.36
N THR A 21 5.79 7.34 13.08
CA THR A 21 5.92 6.82 11.72
C THR A 21 4.65 6.06 11.35
N GLY A 22 4.34 6.04 10.06
CA GLY A 22 3.23 5.26 9.51
C GLY A 22 3.56 4.87 8.07
N GLU A 23 3.09 3.70 7.65
CA GLU A 23 3.10 3.30 6.26
C GLU A 23 1.85 3.85 5.57
N TRP A 24 2.04 4.42 4.39
CA TRP A 24 0.96 4.85 3.53
C TRP A 24 0.90 3.89 2.35
N TRP A 25 -0.26 3.27 2.14
CA TRP A 25 -0.52 2.43 0.98
C TRP A 25 -1.72 2.97 0.21
N ILE A 26 -1.62 2.96 -1.11
CA ILE A 26 -2.73 3.19 -2.03
C ILE A 26 -3.40 1.85 -2.34
N ASN A 27 -4.72 1.79 -2.19
CA ASN A 27 -5.50 0.63 -2.59
C ASN A 27 -5.43 0.44 -4.13
N GLY A 28 -5.34 -0.80 -4.60
CA GLY A 28 -5.19 -1.12 -6.02
C GLY A 28 -6.29 -0.53 -6.93
N GLU A 29 -7.52 -0.39 -6.44
CA GLU A 29 -8.62 0.25 -7.20
C GLU A 29 -8.35 1.74 -7.47
N VAL A 30 -7.73 2.44 -6.52
CA VAL A 30 -7.33 3.84 -6.71
C VAL A 30 -6.16 3.90 -7.68
N ALA A 31 -5.20 2.97 -7.55
CA ALA A 31 -4.06 2.89 -8.47
C ALA A 31 -4.52 2.67 -9.92
N GLU A 32 -5.45 1.76 -10.19
CA GLU A 32 -5.96 1.51 -11.54
C GLU A 32 -6.67 2.72 -12.15
N LYS A 33 -7.45 3.45 -11.33
CA LYS A 33 -8.10 4.70 -11.78
C LYS A 33 -7.08 5.74 -12.21
N VAL A 34 -5.96 5.86 -11.47
CA VAL A 34 -4.89 6.80 -11.79
C VAL A 34 -4.08 6.34 -13.00
N LEU A 35 -3.78 5.04 -13.10
CA LEU A 35 -2.97 4.46 -14.18
C LEU A 35 -3.75 4.28 -15.49
N GLY A 36 -5.08 4.26 -15.45
CA GLY A 36 -5.93 4.00 -16.62
C GLY A 36 -5.86 2.57 -17.15
N ARG A 37 -5.30 1.64 -16.35
CA ARG A 37 -5.16 0.22 -16.69
C ARG A 37 -5.15 -0.63 -15.43
N GLU A 38 -5.34 -1.92 -15.62
CA GLU A 38 -5.20 -2.91 -14.56
C GLU A 38 -3.75 -2.99 -14.04
N THR A 39 -3.62 -3.28 -12.75
CA THR A 39 -2.33 -3.40 -12.06
C THR A 39 -2.42 -4.40 -10.90
N PHE A 40 -1.30 -5.03 -10.55
CA PHE A 40 -1.15 -5.77 -9.29
C PHE A 40 -0.60 -4.91 -8.12
N PHE A 41 -0.24 -3.64 -8.35
CA PHE A 41 0.14 -2.70 -7.30
C PHE A 41 -1.03 -2.41 -6.37
N GLY A 42 -0.78 -2.41 -5.05
CA GLY A 42 -1.84 -2.18 -4.05
C GLY A 42 -2.90 -3.27 -3.97
N ARG A 43 -2.66 -4.44 -4.60
CA ARG A 43 -3.60 -5.58 -4.64
C ARG A 43 -3.20 -6.75 -3.74
N GLY A 44 -2.23 -6.58 -2.86
CA GLY A 44 -1.80 -7.61 -1.90
C GLY A 44 -2.99 -8.12 -1.09
N GLY A 45 -3.25 -9.43 -1.14
CA GLY A 45 -4.39 -10.07 -0.45
C GLY A 45 -5.75 -9.94 -1.15
N SER A 46 -5.85 -9.28 -2.31
CA SER A 46 -7.08 -9.29 -3.11
C SER A 46 -7.29 -10.66 -3.78
N LEU A 47 -8.55 -11.01 -4.05
CA LEU A 47 -8.89 -12.26 -4.73
C LEU A 47 -8.17 -12.41 -6.07
N ARG A 48 -8.09 -11.34 -6.87
CA ARG A 48 -7.37 -11.31 -8.16
C ARG A 48 -5.89 -11.67 -8.00
N TYR A 49 -5.24 -11.10 -6.99
CA TYR A 49 -3.84 -11.38 -6.68
C TYR A 49 -3.65 -12.84 -6.25
N CYS A 50 -4.52 -13.35 -5.37
CA CYS A 50 -4.49 -14.74 -4.92
C CYS A 50 -4.71 -15.72 -6.08
N GLN A 51 -5.69 -15.46 -6.94
CA GLN A 51 -5.97 -16.27 -8.13
C GLN A 51 -4.76 -16.30 -9.07
N ALA A 52 -4.17 -15.14 -9.38
CA ALA A 52 -2.99 -15.08 -10.24
C ALA A 52 -1.81 -15.89 -9.65
N LEU A 53 -1.63 -15.87 -8.33
CA LEU A 53 -0.63 -16.73 -7.67
C LEU A 53 -0.95 -18.22 -7.78
N TRP A 54 -2.21 -18.61 -7.55
CA TRP A 54 -2.64 -20.02 -7.67
C TRP A 54 -2.54 -20.55 -9.10
N ASP A 55 -2.76 -19.69 -10.08
CA ASP A 55 -2.61 -20.00 -11.51
C ASP A 55 -1.13 -20.03 -11.95
N GLY A 56 -0.17 -19.82 -11.04
CA GLY A 56 1.27 -19.82 -11.34
C GLY A 56 1.77 -18.57 -12.07
N ARG A 57 0.97 -17.50 -12.14
CA ARG A 57 1.26 -16.25 -12.87
C ARG A 57 2.13 -15.28 -12.05
N ARG A 58 3.08 -15.83 -11.28
CA ARG A 58 3.95 -15.04 -10.39
C ARG A 58 4.79 -14.01 -11.17
N ASP A 59 5.28 -14.38 -12.34
CA ASP A 59 6.16 -13.51 -13.12
C ASP A 59 5.38 -12.30 -13.68
N GLU A 60 4.12 -12.48 -14.06
CA GLU A 60 3.24 -11.38 -14.46
C GLU A 60 3.02 -10.38 -13.32
N ILE A 61 2.77 -10.88 -12.11
CA ILE A 61 2.61 -10.04 -10.91
C ILE A 61 3.86 -9.20 -10.68
N ILE A 62 5.04 -9.81 -10.79
CA ILE A 62 6.31 -9.14 -10.56
C ILE A 62 6.57 -8.08 -11.62
N GLU A 63 6.37 -8.40 -12.90
CA GLU A 63 6.59 -7.43 -13.98
C GLU A 63 5.58 -6.27 -13.90
N SER A 64 4.32 -6.53 -13.52
CA SER A 64 3.37 -5.46 -13.22
C SER A 64 3.86 -4.60 -12.07
N MET A 65 4.28 -5.20 -10.94
CA MET A 65 4.75 -4.44 -9.79
C MET A 65 5.97 -3.59 -10.12
N LYS A 66 7.01 -4.15 -10.78
CA LYS A 66 8.18 -3.40 -11.24
C LYS A 66 7.84 -2.23 -12.16
N LYS A 67 6.80 -2.37 -12.98
CA LYS A 67 6.33 -1.31 -13.86
C LYS A 67 5.60 -0.19 -13.10
N ASP A 68 4.96 -0.54 -11.99
CA ASP A 68 4.05 0.33 -11.23
C ASP A 68 4.69 0.93 -9.97
N THR A 69 5.83 0.38 -9.53
CA THR A 69 6.65 0.87 -8.42
C THR A 69 8.04 1.28 -8.91
N VAL A 70 8.58 2.38 -8.38
CA VAL A 70 9.91 2.92 -8.70
C VAL A 70 11.03 2.07 -8.10
#